data_AF-A0A7S4NRG1-F1
#
_entry.id   AF-A0A7S4NRG1-F1
#
_cell.length_a   1.000
_cell.length_b   1.000
_cell.length_c   1.000
_cell.angle_alpha   90.00
_cell.angle_beta   90.00
_cell.angle_gamma   90.00
#
_symmetry.space_group_name_H-M   'P 1'
#
loop_
_entity.id
_entity.type
_entity.pdbx_description
1 polymer ?
#
loop_
_entity_poly.entity_id
_entity_poly.type
_entity_poly.pdbx_seq_one_letter_code
_entity_poly.pdbx_strand_id
1 'polypeptide(L)'
;GRLNYESLSQQALMEMVVGQMSDYNLNEFKDDNGNFLDLAEWNDVAFDADGKVEAIEWSDTVEENFKRSNEGQILLEWLPDTVERFNLNNRGFEGVLEAKKLPRRMTTFIVANNRLTGHVILADLPEGITNFEVCQ
;
A
#
# COMPACT_ATOMS: atom_id res chain seq x y z
N GLY A 1 -17.51 7.64 5.41
CA GLY A 1 -16.46 7.51 6.43
C GLY A 1 -15.72 6.23 6.17
N ARG A 2 -14.38 6.22 6.33
CA ARG A 2 -13.60 4.98 6.39
C ARG A 2 -14.21 4.06 7.47
N LEU A 3 -14.06 2.73 7.35
CA LEU A 3 -14.38 1.84 8.48
C LEU A 3 -13.57 2.33 9.70
N ASN A 4 -14.05 2.05 10.92
CA ASN A 4 -13.43 2.56 12.13
C ASN A 4 -12.10 1.83 12.43
N TYR A 5 -11.11 2.05 11.57
CA TYR A 5 -9.76 1.47 11.59
C TYR A 5 -8.95 1.93 12.80
N GLU A 6 -9.43 2.94 13.53
CA GLU A 6 -8.81 3.54 14.72
C GLU A 6 -8.62 2.55 15.88
N SER A 7 -9.34 1.42 15.90
CA SER A 7 -9.16 0.39 16.93
C SER A 7 -8.02 -0.59 16.65
N LEU A 8 -7.47 -0.60 15.43
CA LEU A 8 -6.39 -1.51 15.04
C LEU A 8 -5.03 -0.81 15.15
N SER A 9 -4.01 -1.58 15.51
CA SER A 9 -2.63 -1.12 15.42
C SER A 9 -2.23 -0.94 13.96
N GLN A 10 -1.23 -0.10 13.69
CA GLN A 10 -0.69 0.03 12.33
C GLN A 10 -0.10 -1.26 11.81
N GLN A 11 0.46 -2.09 12.70
CA GLN A 11 0.87 -3.47 12.41
C GLN A 11 -0.30 -4.24 11.78
N ALA A 12 -1.43 -4.36 12.49
CA ALA A 12 -2.58 -5.10 12.00
C ALA A 12 -3.16 -4.50 10.70
N LEU A 13 -3.18 -3.17 10.56
CA LEU A 13 -3.61 -2.52 9.32
C LEU A 13 -2.73 -2.89 8.13
N MET A 14 -1.42 -2.83 8.30
CA MET A 14 -0.45 -3.15 7.26
C MET A 14 -0.46 -4.65 6.89
N GLU A 15 -0.64 -5.53 7.87
CA GLU A 15 -0.86 -6.97 7.61
C GLU A 15 -2.11 -7.20 6.75
N MET A 16 -3.18 -6.42 6.96
CA MET A 16 -4.37 -6.47 6.09
C MET A 16 -4.07 -5.95 4.68
N VAL A 17 -3.24 -4.90 4.54
CA VAL A 17 -2.85 -4.34 3.22
C VAL A 17 -2.20 -5.42 2.34
N VAL A 18 -1.28 -6.21 2.90
CA VAL A 18 -0.51 -7.23 2.15
C VAL A 18 -1.10 -8.64 2.25
N GLY A 19 -2.10 -8.86 3.11
CA GLY A 19 -2.56 -10.21 3.49
C GLY A 19 -3.20 -11.04 2.38
N GLN A 20 -3.51 -10.44 1.23
CA GLN A 20 -4.02 -11.12 0.03
C GLN A 20 -3.03 -11.14 -1.14
N MET A 21 -1.76 -10.79 -0.89
CA MET A 21 -0.69 -10.98 -1.84
C MET A 21 -0.42 -12.48 -2.06
N SER A 22 0.26 -12.82 -3.15
CA SER A 22 0.74 -14.18 -3.37
C SER A 22 1.74 -14.60 -2.29
N ASP A 23 1.84 -15.91 -1.99
CA ASP A 23 2.82 -16.43 -1.02
C ASP A 23 4.26 -16.01 -1.36
N TYR A 24 4.58 -15.88 -2.65
CA TYR A 24 5.88 -15.40 -3.11
C TYR A 24 6.21 -14.00 -2.56
N ASN A 25 5.26 -13.07 -2.65
CA ASN A 25 5.42 -11.70 -2.16
C ASN A 25 5.30 -11.61 -0.63
N LEU A 26 4.45 -12.45 -0.02
CA LEU A 26 4.28 -12.49 1.44
C LEU A 26 5.57 -12.84 2.19
N ASN A 27 6.52 -13.53 1.56
CA ASN A 27 7.81 -13.87 2.15
C ASN A 27 8.66 -12.64 2.48
N GLU A 28 8.40 -11.47 1.88
CA GLU A 28 9.09 -10.22 2.23
C GLU A 28 8.64 -9.64 3.58
N PHE A 29 7.46 -10.07 4.07
CA PHE A 29 6.81 -9.52 5.25
C PHE A 29 6.74 -10.49 6.42
N LYS A 30 7.22 -11.73 6.24
CA LYS A 30 7.04 -12.83 7.18
C LYS A 30 8.35 -13.53 7.54
N ASP A 31 8.39 -14.11 8.74
CA ASP A 31 9.45 -15.02 9.18
C ASP A 31 9.29 -16.41 8.54
N ASP A 32 10.29 -17.28 8.76
CA ASP A 32 10.28 -18.67 8.28
C ASP A 32 9.13 -19.52 8.86
N ASN A 33 8.45 -19.04 9.90
CA ASN A 33 7.29 -19.70 10.50
C ASN A 33 5.96 -19.18 9.92
N GLY A 34 5.99 -18.20 9.02
CA GLY A 34 4.82 -17.59 8.41
C GLY A 34 4.14 -16.51 9.25
N ASN A 35 4.76 -16.06 10.34
CA ASN A 35 4.30 -14.92 11.13
C ASN A 35 4.77 -13.62 10.48
N PHE A 36 3.92 -12.59 10.52
CA PHE A 36 4.35 -11.27 10.08
C PHE A 36 5.46 -10.72 10.99
N LEU A 37 6.48 -10.14 10.36
CA LEU A 37 7.54 -9.42 11.05
C LEU A 37 7.00 -8.12 11.64
N ASP A 38 7.69 -7.57 12.64
CA ASP A 38 7.42 -6.21 13.10
C ASP A 38 7.59 -5.23 11.93
N LEU A 39 6.74 -4.21 11.86
CA LEU A 39 6.79 -3.21 10.79
C LEU A 39 8.16 -2.54 10.64
N ALA A 40 8.93 -2.45 11.72
CA ALA A 40 10.29 -1.89 11.70
C ALA A 40 11.28 -2.73 10.86
N GLU A 41 10.93 -3.99 10.58
CA GLU A 41 11.72 -4.92 9.75
C GLU A 41 11.22 -4.99 8.30
N TRP A 42 10.07 -4.37 7.99
CA TRP A 42 9.56 -4.33 6.63
C TRP A 42 10.38 -3.35 5.79
N ASN A 43 10.89 -3.83 4.66
CA ASN A 43 11.66 -2.98 3.74
C ASN A 43 10.80 -1.83 3.20
N ASP A 44 11.46 -0.69 2.99
CA ASP A 44 10.90 0.50 2.36
C ASP A 44 9.64 1.06 3.06
N VAL A 45 9.50 0.78 4.36
CA VAL A 45 8.52 1.42 5.26
C VAL A 45 9.25 2.45 6.13
N ALA A 46 8.84 3.72 6.02
CA ALA A 46 9.38 4.80 6.83
C ALA A 46 8.37 5.24 7.91
N PHE A 47 8.91 5.72 9.03
CA PHE A 47 8.14 6.16 10.18
C PHE A 47 8.36 7.64 10.47
N ASP A 48 7.32 8.32 10.93
CA ASP A 48 7.41 9.69 11.44
C ASP A 48 8.09 9.76 12.83
N ALA A 49 8.19 10.97 13.38
CA ALA A 49 8.80 11.21 14.69
C ALA A 49 8.06 10.53 15.86
N ASP A 50 6.79 10.16 15.68
CA ASP A 50 5.95 9.47 16.66
C ASP A 50 5.98 7.94 16.47
N GLY A 51 6.80 7.45 15.53
CA GLY A 51 6.92 6.03 15.20
C GLY A 51 5.71 5.48 14.44
N LYS A 52 4.95 6.33 13.73
CA LYS A 52 3.83 5.93 12.87
C LYS A 52 4.29 5.80 11.42
N VAL A 53 3.72 4.84 10.69
CA VAL A 53 3.99 4.65 9.26
C VAL A 53 3.64 5.92 8.49
N GLU A 54 4.64 6.52 7.87
CA GLU A 54 4.54 7.78 7.12
C GLU A 54 4.67 7.52 5.61
N ALA A 55 5.56 6.61 5.20
CA ALA A 55 5.77 6.32 3.79
C ALA A 55 6.01 4.84 3.51
N ILE A 56 5.57 4.42 2.33
CA ILE A 56 5.70 3.05 1.83
C ILE A 56 6.15 3.13 0.37
N GLU A 57 7.33 2.60 0.07
CA GLU A 57 7.98 2.71 -1.25
C GLU A 57 8.31 1.33 -1.85
N TRP A 58 7.28 0.54 -2.17
CA TRP A 58 7.40 -0.84 -2.67
C TRP A 58 7.45 -0.94 -4.21
N SER A 59 7.93 0.10 -4.90
CA SER A 59 8.11 0.05 -6.35
C SER A 59 9.39 -0.70 -6.72
N ASP A 60 9.34 -1.53 -7.78
CA ASP A 60 10.56 -2.12 -8.32
C ASP A 60 11.40 -1.06 -9.06
N THR A 61 12.70 -1.07 -8.76
CA THR A 61 13.70 -0.21 -9.43
C THR A 61 14.49 -0.95 -10.50
N VAL A 62 14.30 -2.26 -10.68
CA VAL A 62 15.13 -3.07 -11.58
C VAL A 62 14.29 -3.80 -12.63
N GLU A 63 14.43 -3.35 -13.88
CA GLU A 63 13.91 -4.02 -15.07
C GLU A 63 14.60 -5.36 -15.31
N GLU A 64 14.14 -6.50 -14.81
CA GLU A 64 14.59 -7.79 -15.39
C GLU A 64 13.49 -8.85 -15.49
N ASN A 65 12.76 -8.80 -16.61
CA ASN A 65 12.40 -9.94 -17.48
C ASN A 65 11.77 -11.22 -16.91
N PHE A 66 11.35 -11.28 -15.65
CA PHE A 66 10.79 -12.49 -15.08
C PHE A 66 9.52 -12.24 -14.26
N LYS A 67 8.45 -12.92 -14.69
CA LYS A 67 7.20 -13.17 -13.96
C LYS A 67 6.32 -11.96 -13.64
N ARG A 68 5.48 -11.59 -14.62
CA ARG A 68 4.12 -11.07 -14.34
C ARG A 68 3.24 -12.20 -13.79
N SER A 69 3.61 -12.77 -12.63
CA SER A 69 2.72 -13.67 -11.90
C SER A 69 1.48 -12.88 -11.45
N ASN A 70 0.41 -13.56 -11.07
CA ASN A 70 -0.61 -12.88 -10.27
C ASN A 70 0.02 -12.56 -8.92
N GLU A 71 0.25 -11.28 -8.68
CA GLU A 71 0.98 -10.77 -7.52
C GLU A 71 0.08 -10.76 -6.27
N GLY A 72 -1.21 -11.06 -6.48
CA GLY A 72 -2.27 -11.07 -5.48
C GLY A 72 -2.99 -9.73 -5.42
N GLN A 73 -3.73 -9.51 -4.35
CA GLN A 73 -4.47 -8.27 -4.11
C GLN A 73 -3.77 -7.38 -3.10
N ILE A 74 -3.70 -6.08 -3.39
CA ILE A 74 -3.35 -5.03 -2.45
C ILE A 74 -4.62 -4.37 -1.93
N LEU A 75 -4.84 -4.39 -0.61
CA LEU A 75 -6.06 -3.84 0.00
C LEU A 75 -5.84 -2.40 0.48
N LEU A 76 -5.87 -1.47 -0.47
CA LEU A 76 -5.56 -0.04 -0.26
C LEU A 76 -6.43 0.64 0.81
N GLU A 77 -7.65 0.15 1.04
CA GLU A 77 -8.53 0.70 2.06
C GLU A 77 -8.01 0.53 3.49
N TRP A 78 -7.04 -0.37 3.71
CA TRP A 78 -6.44 -0.63 5.01
C TRP A 78 -5.18 0.19 5.28
N LEU A 79 -4.74 1.04 4.35
CA LEU A 79 -3.59 1.91 4.57
C LEU A 79 -3.78 2.77 5.82
N PRO A 80 -2.81 2.83 6.76
CA PRO A 80 -2.92 3.69 7.93
C PRO A 80 -3.21 5.16 7.57
N ASP A 81 -4.02 5.85 8.36
CA ASP A 81 -4.37 7.26 8.11
C ASP A 81 -3.18 8.23 8.18
N THR A 82 -2.06 7.78 8.76
CA THR A 82 -0.80 8.53 8.87
C THR A 82 0.06 8.46 7.60
N VAL A 83 -0.25 7.56 6.66
CA VAL A 83 0.53 7.42 5.43
C VAL A 83 0.37 8.69 4.58
N GLU A 84 1.50 9.30 4.28
CA GLU A 84 1.61 10.50 3.43
C GLU A 84 2.07 10.15 2.02
N ARG A 85 2.92 9.13 1.87
CA ARG A 85 3.48 8.71 0.59
C ARG A 85 3.31 7.21 0.38
N PHE A 86 2.71 6.84 -0.74
CA PHE A 86 2.56 5.44 -1.13
C PHE A 86 2.97 5.24 -2.58
N ASN A 87 3.88 4.31 -2.81
CA ASN A 87 4.37 3.97 -4.13
C ASN A 87 4.44 2.44 -4.30
N LEU A 88 3.79 1.94 -5.35
CA LEU A 88 3.71 0.53 -5.72
C LEU A 88 3.73 0.39 -7.25
N ASN A 89 4.53 1.18 -7.97
CA ASN A 89 4.52 1.17 -9.43
C ASN A 89 5.05 -0.16 -10.02
N ASN A 90 4.48 -0.59 -11.16
CA ASN A 90 4.97 -1.71 -12.00
C ASN A 90 4.91 -3.11 -11.38
N ARG A 91 4.10 -3.33 -10.35
CA ARG A 91 4.05 -4.61 -9.64
C ARG A 91 2.91 -5.54 -10.06
N GLY A 92 2.02 -5.13 -10.97
CA GLY A 92 0.96 -6.01 -11.48
C GLY A 92 -0.10 -6.45 -10.45
N PHE A 93 -0.16 -5.81 -9.27
CA PHE A 93 -1.14 -6.12 -8.23
C PHE A 93 -2.58 -5.84 -8.68
N GLU A 94 -3.50 -6.69 -8.24
CA GLU A 94 -4.93 -6.44 -8.30
C GLU A 94 -5.38 -5.68 -7.06
N GLY A 95 -6.55 -5.05 -7.10
CA GLY A 95 -7.10 -4.34 -5.95
C GLY A 95 -8.22 -3.38 -6.35
N VAL A 96 -8.82 -2.73 -5.36
CA VAL A 96 -9.87 -1.75 -5.57
C VAL A 96 -9.40 -0.39 -5.07
N LEU A 97 -9.29 0.57 -5.98
CA LEU A 97 -9.03 1.96 -5.65
C LEU A 97 -10.37 2.70 -5.46
N GLU A 98 -10.60 3.14 -4.23
CA GLU A 98 -11.67 4.08 -3.89
C GLU A 98 -11.02 5.34 -3.30
N ALA A 99 -10.98 6.44 -4.06
CA ALA A 99 -10.31 7.69 -3.66
C ALA A 99 -10.70 8.17 -2.24
N LYS A 100 -12.00 8.09 -1.90
CA LYS A 100 -12.54 8.44 -0.57
C LYS A 100 -11.99 7.63 0.61
N LYS A 101 -11.33 6.49 0.34
CA LYS A 101 -10.73 5.60 1.33
C LYS A 101 -9.22 5.81 1.47
N LEU A 102 -8.62 6.67 0.64
CA LEU A 102 -7.22 7.02 0.78
C LEU A 102 -6.98 7.78 2.10
N PRO A 103 -5.80 7.62 2.72
CA PRO A 103 -5.38 8.37 3.90
C PRO A 103 -5.52 9.89 3.68
N ARG A 104 -6.05 10.60 4.67
CA ARG A 104 -6.32 12.04 4.54
C ARG A 104 -5.05 12.89 4.44
N ARG A 105 -3.93 12.42 5.00
CA ARG A 105 -2.62 13.10 4.98
C ARG A 105 -1.83 12.82 3.69
N MET A 106 -2.38 12.01 2.79
CA MET A 106 -1.67 11.58 1.59
C MET A 106 -1.36 12.76 0.67
N THR A 107 -0.07 12.90 0.36
CA THR A 107 0.48 13.90 -0.57
C THR A 107 0.95 13.26 -1.87
N THR A 108 1.36 11.98 -1.82
CA THR A 108 1.83 11.20 -2.97
C THR A 108 1.17 9.83 -3.00
N PHE A 109 0.61 9.47 -4.15
CA PHE A 109 0.04 8.15 -4.41
C PHE A 109 0.38 7.70 -5.84
N ILE A 110 1.27 6.71 -5.96
CA ILE A 110 1.78 6.23 -7.25
C ILE A 110 1.57 4.72 -7.31
N VAL A 111 0.65 4.28 -8.15
CA VAL A 111 0.30 2.87 -8.34
C VAL A 111 0.12 2.54 -9.83
N ALA A 112 0.77 3.32 -10.70
CA ALA A 112 0.76 3.10 -12.13
C ALA A 112 1.21 1.68 -12.49
N ASN A 113 0.82 1.21 -13.68
CA ASN A 113 1.19 -0.11 -14.21
C ASN A 113 0.81 -1.31 -13.31
N ASN A 114 -0.25 -1.17 -12.51
CA ASN A 114 -0.91 -2.27 -11.79
C ASN A 114 -2.26 -2.64 -12.44
N ARG A 115 -2.89 -3.71 -11.96
CA ARG A 115 -4.21 -4.19 -12.41
C ARG A 115 -5.33 -3.75 -11.47
N LEU A 116 -5.20 -2.55 -10.90
CA LEU A 116 -6.20 -1.99 -10.00
C LEU A 116 -7.51 -1.69 -10.75
N THR A 117 -8.62 -1.93 -10.07
CA THR A 117 -9.97 -1.58 -10.51
C THR A 117 -10.56 -0.52 -9.58
N GLY A 118 -11.78 -0.05 -9.86
CA GLY A 118 -12.47 0.92 -9.02
C GLY A 118 -12.68 2.25 -9.70
N HIS A 119 -12.91 3.30 -8.91
CA HIS A 119 -13.30 4.61 -9.41
C HIS A 119 -12.57 5.72 -8.67
N VAL A 120 -12.04 6.66 -9.43
CA VAL A 120 -11.45 7.89 -8.91
C VAL A 120 -12.45 9.02 -9.10
N ILE A 121 -13.02 9.48 -7.99
CA ILE A 121 -13.77 10.73 -7.94
C ILE A 121 -12.79 11.78 -7.44
N LEU A 122 -12.44 12.75 -8.29
CA LEU A 122 -11.42 13.76 -7.95
C LEU A 122 -11.78 14.57 -6.70
N ALA A 123 -13.08 14.81 -6.47
CA ALA A 123 -13.57 15.51 -5.28
C ALA A 123 -13.39 14.71 -3.98
N ASP A 124 -13.14 13.40 -4.07
CA ASP A 124 -12.90 12.51 -2.93
C ASP A 124 -11.40 12.31 -2.65
N LEU A 125 -10.52 12.91 -3.46
CA LEU A 125 -9.07 12.83 -3.22
C LEU A 125 -8.69 13.58 -1.93
N PRO A 126 -7.65 13.13 -1.22
CA PRO A 126 -7.06 13.87 -0.12
C PRO A 126 -6.69 15.30 -0.55
N GLU A 127 -7.03 16.29 0.27
CA GLU A 127 -6.85 17.71 -0.06
C GLU A 127 -5.37 18.08 -0.33
N GLY A 128 -4.44 17.42 0.36
CA GLY A 128 -3.00 17.64 0.24
C GLY A 128 -2.32 16.91 -0.92
N ILE A 129 -3.07 16.22 -1.79
CA ILE A 129 -2.45 15.41 -2.84
C ILE A 129 -1.81 16.30 -3.92
N THR A 130 -0.52 16.04 -4.18
CA THR A 130 0.28 16.80 -5.16
C THR A 130 0.82 15.91 -6.27
N ASN A 131 1.06 14.62 -5.98
CA ASN A 131 1.44 13.64 -6.97
C ASN A 131 0.48 12.44 -6.93
N PHE A 132 -0.27 12.22 -8.02
CA PHE A 132 -1.26 11.16 -8.12
C PHE A 132 -1.14 10.46 -9.48
N GLU A 133 -0.67 9.22 -9.47
CA GLU A 133 -0.40 8.43 -10.68
C GLU A 133 -1.04 7.04 -10.54
N VAL A 134 -2.05 6.77 -11.37
CA VAL A 134 -2.84 5.52 -11.32
C VAL A 134 -3.05 4.86 -12.68
N CYS A 135 -2.47 5.43 -13.75
CA CYS A 135 -2.65 4.96 -15.12
C CYS A 135 -1.77 3.74 -15.45
N GLN A 136 -2.23 2.94 -16.41
CA GLN A 136 -1.46 1.88 -17.07
C GLN A 136 -0.78 2.40 -18.35
#